data_AF-A0AAW8KRJ7-F1
#
_entry.id   AF-A0AAW8KRJ7-F1
#
_cell.length_a   1.000
_cell.length_b   1.000
_cell.length_c   1.000
_cell.angle_alpha   90.00
_cell.angle_beta   90.00
_cell.angle_gamma   90.00
#
_symmetry.space_group_name_H-M   'P 1'
#
loop_
_entity.id
_entity.type
_entity.pdbx_description
1 polymer ?
#
loop_
_entity_poly.entity_id
_entity_poly.type
_entity_poly.pdbx_seq_one_letter_code
_entity_poly.pdbx_strand_id
1 'polypeptide(L)'
;MKIKNTTFYIFTMIFSLHSSAFAEPSVADIQYRAEQGQSVAQYHLGMMLLSGEQGVVKNYEQAFKWLTVADQNGSMGAKYSLG
;
A
#
# COMPACT_ATOMS: atom_id res chain seq x y z
N MET A 1 -33.80 -17.77 -28.19
CA MET A 1 -33.50 -17.52 -26.77
C MET A 1 -32.23 -16.66 -26.69
N LYS A 2 -32.39 -15.36 -26.39
CA LYS A 2 -31.33 -14.33 -26.46
C LYS A 2 -30.52 -14.27 -25.15
N ILE A 3 -29.53 -15.14 -24.99
CA ILE A 3 -28.64 -15.18 -23.81
C ILE A 3 -27.22 -14.75 -24.20
N LYS A 4 -27.07 -13.56 -24.78
CA LYS A 4 -25.72 -13.05 -25.13
C LYS A 4 -25.41 -11.64 -24.63
N ASN A 5 -26.39 -10.93 -24.04
CA ASN A 5 -26.20 -9.55 -23.63
C ASN A 5 -26.21 -9.37 -22.10
N THR A 6 -26.75 -10.31 -21.32
CA THR A 6 -26.84 -10.19 -19.85
C THR A 6 -25.50 -10.40 -19.15
N THR A 7 -24.61 -11.23 -19.70
CA THR A 7 -23.28 -11.50 -19.12
C THR A 7 -22.36 -10.27 -19.16
N PHE A 8 -22.49 -9.43 -20.20
CA PHE A 8 -21.72 -8.18 -20.31
C PHE A 8 -22.21 -7.13 -19.29
N TYR A 9 -23.51 -7.08 -19.00
CA TYR A 9 -24.06 -6.17 -18.00
C TYR A 9 -23.75 -6.60 -16.56
N ILE A 10 -23.66 -7.90 -16.25
CA ILE A 10 -23.23 -8.35 -14.93
C ILE A 10 -21.78 -7.93 -14.65
N PHE A 11 -20.91 -7.96 -15.67
CA PHE A 11 -19.53 -7.52 -15.56
C PHE A 11 -19.39 -6.00 -15.30
N THR A 12 -20.21 -5.16 -15.93
CA THR A 12 -20.20 -3.70 -15.70
C THR A 12 -20.93 -3.28 -14.42
N MET A 13 -21.91 -4.07 -13.97
CA MET A 13 -22.65 -3.81 -12.73
C MET A 13 -21.83 -4.20 -11.48
N ILE A 14 -21.00 -5.26 -11.57
CA ILE A 14 -20.02 -5.61 -10.52
C ILE A 14 -18.88 -4.58 -10.46
N PHE A 15 -18.49 -3.98 -11.60
CA PHE A 15 -17.50 -2.91 -11.63
C PHE A 15 -18.02 -1.57 -11.06
N SER A 16 -19.34 -1.35 -11.09
CA SER A 16 -19.99 -0.21 -10.41
C SER A 16 -20.20 -0.44 -8.90
N LEU A 17 -19.94 -1.66 -8.43
CA LEU A 17 -19.93 -2.08 -7.02
C LEU A 17 -18.50 -2.38 -6.55
N HIS A 18 -17.50 -1.65 -7.05
CA HIS A 18 -16.15 -1.72 -6.50
C HIS A 18 -16.09 -1.05 -5.12
N SER A 19 -16.53 -1.81 -4.12
CA SER A 19 -15.67 -2.19 -3.01
C SER A 19 -15.04 -1.03 -2.23
N SER A 20 -15.78 -0.51 -1.25
CA SER A 20 -15.16 0.03 -0.03
C SER A 20 -14.33 -1.02 0.75
N ALA A 21 -14.26 -2.26 0.26
CA ALA A 21 -13.45 -3.36 0.78
C ALA A 21 -12.08 -3.55 0.07
N PHE A 22 -11.81 -2.84 -1.05
CA PHE A 22 -10.55 -2.89 -1.81
C PHE A 22 -9.99 -1.49 -2.09
N ALA A 23 -10.13 -0.56 -1.15
CA ALA A 23 -9.34 0.66 -1.21
C ALA A 23 -7.88 0.28 -0.93
N GLU A 24 -7.05 0.24 -1.97
CA GLU A 24 -5.58 0.25 -1.79
C GLU A 24 -5.24 1.40 -0.85
N PRO A 25 -4.54 1.15 0.27
CA PRO A 25 -4.24 2.18 1.24
C PRO A 25 -3.45 3.29 0.54
N SER A 26 -4.03 4.49 0.53
CA SER A 26 -3.38 5.64 -0.09
C SER A 26 -2.05 5.96 0.60
N VAL A 27 -1.11 6.57 -0.12
CA VAL A 27 0.15 7.09 0.45
C VAL A 27 -0.11 7.86 1.75
N ALA A 28 -1.17 8.68 1.79
CA ALA A 28 -1.53 9.47 2.96
C ALA A 28 -1.98 8.62 4.16
N ASP A 29 -2.75 7.55 3.93
CA ASP A 29 -3.15 6.61 5.00
C ASP A 29 -1.94 5.83 5.52
N ILE A 30 -1.03 5.43 4.64
CA ILE A 30 0.23 4.76 5.00
C ILE A 30 1.11 5.71 5.83
N GLN A 31 1.25 6.97 5.41
CA GLN A 31 1.98 8.00 6.16
C GLN A 31 1.38 8.21 7.55
N TYR A 32 0.07 8.40 7.63
CA TYR A 32 -0.62 8.57 8.91
C TYR A 32 -0.38 7.38 9.84
N ARG A 33 -0.55 6.13 9.35
CA ARG A 33 -0.30 4.92 10.15
C ARG A 33 1.16 4.75 10.55
N ALA A 34 2.10 5.14 9.68
CA ALA A 34 3.53 5.10 9.97
C ALA A 34 3.89 6.07 11.11
N GLU A 35 3.30 7.27 11.10
CA GLU A 35 3.42 8.26 12.17
C GLU A 35 2.76 7.80 13.48
N GLN A 36 1.68 7.01 13.42
CA GLN A 36 1.08 6.36 14.59
C GLN A 36 1.91 5.19 15.17
N GLY A 37 3.10 4.90 14.61
CA GLY A 37 3.97 3.85 15.13
C GLY A 37 3.68 2.46 14.57
N GLN A 38 2.80 2.32 13.57
CA GLN A 38 2.48 1.01 13.01
C GLN A 38 3.66 0.50 12.17
N SER A 39 4.37 -0.50 12.69
CA SER A 39 5.62 -1.01 12.12
C SER A 39 5.48 -1.51 10.66
N VAL A 40 4.32 -2.09 10.31
CA VAL A 40 4.00 -2.48 8.92
C VAL A 40 3.88 -1.27 7.99
N ALA A 41 3.22 -0.20 8.44
CA ALA A 41 3.06 1.01 7.65
C ALA A 41 4.38 1.76 7.48
N GLN A 42 5.22 1.78 8.52
CA GLN A 42 6.58 2.34 8.46
C GLN A 42 7.44 1.59 7.44
N TYR A 43 7.34 0.25 7.43
CA TYR A 43 8.01 -0.58 6.42
C TYR A 43 7.50 -0.26 5.00
N HIS A 44 6.19 -0.21 4.80
CA HIS A 44 5.60 0.13 3.49
C HIS A 44 6.00 1.52 3.01
N LEU A 45 5.98 2.54 3.89
CA LEU A 45 6.41 3.88 3.54
C LEU A 45 7.89 3.90 3.13
N GLY A 46 8.74 3.19 3.87
CA GLY A 46 10.15 3.01 3.51
C GLY A 46 10.32 2.42 2.11
N MET A 47 9.59 1.34 1.81
CA MET A 47 9.62 0.70 0.49
C MET A 47 9.14 1.61 -0.63
N MET A 48 8.05 2.36 -0.41
CA MET A 48 7.52 3.31 -1.39
C MET A 48 8.51 4.44 -1.69
N LEU A 49 9.27 4.89 -0.68
CA LEU A 49 10.34 5.88 -0.86
C LEU A 49 11.57 5.29 -1.59
N LEU A 50 11.76 3.96 -1.62
CA LEU A 50 12.78 3.30 -2.43
C LEU A 50 12.34 3.11 -3.88
N SER A 51 11.11 2.62 -4.08
CA SER A 51 10.58 2.24 -5.40
C SER A 51 10.01 3.42 -6.17
N GLY A 52 9.54 4.46 -5.48
CA GLY A 52 8.85 5.61 -6.06
C GLY A 52 7.44 5.27 -6.56
N GLU A 53 6.81 4.25 -5.97
CA GLU A 53 5.47 3.81 -6.33
C GLU A 53 4.41 4.85 -5.97
N GLN A 54 3.25 4.77 -6.64
CA GLN A 54 2.11 5.66 -6.39
C GLN A 54 2.43 7.17 -6.54
N GLY A 55 3.49 7.50 -7.30
CA GLY A 55 3.94 8.88 -7.50
C GLY A 55 4.76 9.45 -6.34
N VAL A 56 5.16 8.61 -5.38
CA VAL A 56 6.05 9.02 -4.29
C VAL A 56 7.42 9.35 -4.85
N VAL A 57 7.97 10.50 -4.45
CA VAL A 57 9.32 10.89 -4.82
C VAL A 57 10.31 9.98 -4.07
N LYS A 58 11.21 9.35 -4.82
CA LYS A 58 12.24 8.50 -4.22
C LYS A 58 13.10 9.30 -3.26
N ASN A 59 13.29 8.78 -2.06
CA ASN A 59 14.17 9.35 -1.06
C ASN A 59 14.78 8.24 -0.22
N TYR A 60 15.98 7.82 -0.60
CA TYR A 60 16.71 6.72 0.05
C TYR A 60 17.04 7.01 1.51
N GLU A 61 17.34 8.26 1.86
CA GLU A 61 17.64 8.64 3.24
C GLU A 61 16.40 8.51 4.14
N GLN A 62 15.26 9.03 3.69
CA GLN A 62 14.01 8.87 4.42
C GLN A 62 13.53 7.41 4.44
N ALA A 63 13.73 6.68 3.35
CA ALA A 63 13.42 5.25 3.30
C ALA A 63 14.19 4.49 4.38
N PHE A 64 15.50 4.70 4.47
CA PHE A 64 16.34 4.05 5.47
C PHE A 64 15.92 4.41 6.90
N LYS A 65 15.55 5.68 7.15
CA LYS A 65 14.99 6.13 8.43
C LYS A 65 13.71 5.36 8.78
N TRP A 66 12.74 5.29 7.87
CA TRP A 66 11.49 4.59 8.11
C TRP A 66 11.65 3.08 8.27
N LEU A 67 12.54 2.46 7.50
CA LEU A 67 12.89 1.04 7.67
C LEU A 67 13.58 0.80 9.02
N THR A 68 14.47 1.69 9.46
CA THR A 68 15.13 1.57 10.77
C THR A 68 14.11 1.66 11.90
N VAL A 69 13.19 2.64 11.84
CA VAL A 69 12.11 2.78 12.83
C VAL A 69 11.17 1.58 12.78
N ALA A 70 10.86 1.05 11.59
CA ALA A 70 10.04 -0.14 11.43
C ALA A 70 10.68 -1.37 12.10
N ASP A 71 12.00 -1.58 11.93
CA ASP A 71 12.74 -2.67 12.60
C ASP A 71 12.73 -2.50 14.13
N GLN A 72 12.98 -1.27 14.63
CA GLN A 72 12.90 -0.95 16.05
C GLN A 72 11.50 -1.22 16.65
N ASN A 73 10.45 -1.00 15.86
CA ASN A 73 9.06 -1.30 16.23
C ASN A 73 8.64 -2.75 15.93
N GLY A 74 9.59 -3.64 15.63
CA GLY A 74 9.37 -5.08 15.48
C GLY A 74 8.87 -5.54 14.11
N SER A 75 8.99 -4.72 13.06
CA SER A 75 8.69 -5.14 11.69
C SER A 75 9.73 -6.14 11.19
N MET A 76 9.34 -7.41 11.10
CA MET A 76 10.19 -8.45 10.51
C MET A 76 10.59 -8.12 9.07
N GLY A 77 9.69 -7.50 8.28
CA GLY A 77 9.98 -7.10 6.90
C GLY A 77 11.11 -6.07 6.81
N ALA A 78 11.16 -5.14 7.76
CA ALA A 78 12.23 -4.15 7.83
C ALA A 78 13.56 -4.78 8.25
N LYS A 79 13.55 -5.71 9.22
CA LYS A 79 14.74 -6.46 9.64
C LYS A 79 15.45 -7.17 8.49
N TYR A 80 14.68 -7.81 7.60
CA TYR A 80 15.22 -8.46 6.40
C TYR A 80 15.70 -7.47 5.34
N SER A 81 15.14 -6.26 5.30
CA SER A 81 15.49 -5.24 4.30
C SER A 81 16.75 -4.45 4.66
N LEU A 82 17.16 -4.47 5.94
CA LEU A 82 18.33 -3.76 6.45
C LEU A 82 19.57 -4.66 6.66
N GLY A 83 19.40 -5.98 6.68
CA GLY A 83 20.48 -6.97 6.82
C GLY A 83 21.03 -7.44 5.49
#